data_AF-A0AAV3QAX2-F1
#
_entry.id   AF-A0AAV3QAX2-F1
#
_cell.length_a   1.000
_cell.length_b   1.000
_cell.length_c   1.000
_cell.angle_alpha   90.00
_cell.angle_beta   90.00
_cell.angle_gamma   90.00
#
_symmetry.space_group_name_H-M   'P 1'
#
loop_
_entity.id
_entity.type
_entity.pdbx_description
1 polymer ?
#
loop_
_entity_poly.entity_id
_entity_poly.type
_entity_poly.pdbx_seq_one_letter_code
_entity_poly.pdbx_strand_id
1 'polypeptide(L)'
;MDNIVDTLNAAYQELITAAVSVIEANEVSLGQKTAATNAALEDFKHKWQLFRVSYDKAEEFVDSVKQRIVSDCPIDQFKIDQLLFM
;
A
#
# COMPACT_ATOMS: atom_id res chain seq x y z
N MET A 1 -1.31 2.29 -17.82
CA MET A 1 -1.64 2.92 -16.52
C MET A 1 -3.01 2.41 -16.12
N ASP A 2 -3.18 1.09 -16.17
CA ASP A 2 -4.36 0.41 -15.67
C ASP A 2 -4.47 0.73 -14.19
N ASN A 3 -5.68 1.12 -13.83
CA ASN A 3 -6.03 1.94 -12.68
C ASN A 3 -5.27 1.53 -11.41
N ILE A 4 -4.31 2.35 -10.97
CA ILE A 4 -3.50 2.11 -9.76
C ILE A 4 -4.40 1.86 -8.54
N VAL A 5 -5.56 2.53 -8.51
CA VAL A 5 -6.59 2.34 -7.48
C VAL A 5 -7.20 0.94 -7.55
N ASP A 6 -7.42 0.41 -8.75
CA ASP A 6 -7.95 -0.94 -8.95
C ASP A 6 -6.93 -2.01 -8.53
N THR A 7 -5.65 -1.79 -8.86
CA THR A 7 -4.55 -2.68 -8.43
C THR A 7 -4.38 -2.67 -6.91
N LEU A 8 -4.41 -1.49 -6.29
CA LEU A 8 -4.34 -1.35 -4.83
C LEU A 8 -5.55 -1.98 -4.14
N ASN A 9 -6.76 -1.77 -4.70
CA ASN A 9 -7.98 -2.35 -4.17
C ASN A 9 -7.97 -3.89 -4.27
N ALA A 10 -7.55 -4.46 -5.40
CA ALA A 10 -7.39 -5.91 -5.55
C ALA A 10 -6.40 -6.48 -4.52
N ALA A 11 -5.23 -5.85 -4.37
CA ALA A 11 -4.23 -6.26 -3.38
C ALA A 11 -4.74 -6.17 -1.94
N TYR A 12 -5.58 -5.17 -1.63
CA TYR A 12 -6.21 -5.03 -0.33
C TYR A 12 -7.24 -6.14 -0.07
N GLN A 13 -8.12 -6.45 -1.04
CA GLN A 13 -9.09 -7.55 -0.91
C GLN A 13 -8.40 -8.91 -0.71
N GLU A 14 -7.31 -9.15 -1.45
CA GLU A 14 -6.46 -10.34 -1.32
C GLU A 14 -5.84 -10.44 0.08
N LEU A 15 -5.34 -9.32 0.63
CA LEU A 15 -4.80 -9.24 1.99
C LEU A 15 -5.86 -9.58 3.05
N ILE A 16 -7.06 -9.00 2.93
CA ILE A 16 -8.18 -9.28 3.85
C ILE A 16 -8.57 -10.77 3.76
N THR A 17 -8.62 -11.34 2.56
CA THR A 17 -8.91 -12.76 2.36
C THR A 17 -7.88 -13.66 3.06
N ALA A 18 -6.58 -13.33 2.98
CA ALA A 18 -5.58 -14.10 3.71
C ALA A 18 -5.65 -13.89 5.24
N ALA A 19 -6.02 -12.70 5.71
CA ALA A 19 -6.23 -12.46 7.13
C ALA A 19 -7.39 -13.32 7.68
N VAL A 20 -8.48 -13.42 6.94
CA VAL A 20 -9.61 -14.32 7.26
C VAL A 20 -9.13 -15.77 7.31
N SER A 21 -8.37 -16.22 6.31
CA SER A 21 -7.83 -17.59 6.29
C SER A 21 -6.93 -17.90 7.49
N VAL A 22 -6.13 -16.94 7.98
CA VAL A 22 -5.35 -17.10 9.21
C VAL A 22 -6.25 -17.27 10.44
N ILE A 23 -7.31 -16.47 10.55
CA ILE A 23 -8.27 -16.55 11.67
C ILE A 23 -8.98 -17.90 11.65
N GLU A 24 -9.51 -18.31 10.50
CA GLU A 24 -10.19 -19.61 10.34
C GLU A 24 -9.25 -20.78 10.66
N ALA A 25 -8.03 -20.76 10.13
CA ALA A 25 -7.02 -21.79 10.40
C ALA A 25 -6.59 -21.82 11.89
N ASN A 26 -6.70 -20.70 12.59
CA ASN A 26 -6.42 -20.60 14.02
C ASN A 26 -7.61 -21.03 14.90
N GLU A 27 -8.85 -20.79 14.46
CA GLU A 27 -10.06 -21.28 15.13
C GLU A 27 -10.16 -22.81 15.02
N VAL A 28 -9.92 -23.37 13.84
CA VAL A 28 -9.91 -24.83 13.59
C VAL A 28 -8.84 -25.53 14.43
N SER A 29 -7.71 -24.87 14.68
CA SER A 29 -6.64 -25.41 15.52
C SER A 29 -6.84 -25.15 17.01
N LEU A 30 -7.94 -24.54 17.45
CA LEU A 30 -8.19 -24.12 18.84
C LEU A 30 -7.04 -23.27 19.41
N GLY A 31 -6.43 -22.43 18.57
CA GLY A 31 -5.27 -21.61 18.93
C GLY A 31 -3.94 -22.36 18.99
N GLN A 32 -3.89 -23.63 18.59
CA GLN A 32 -2.65 -24.38 18.46
C GLN A 32 -1.93 -23.99 17.16
N LYS A 33 -0.62 -23.81 17.24
CA LYS A 33 0.20 -23.51 16.07
C LYS A 33 0.38 -24.77 15.23
N THR A 34 -0.45 -24.91 14.19
CA THR A 34 -0.42 -26.05 13.27
C THR A 34 0.28 -25.69 11.96
N ALA A 35 0.60 -26.71 11.15
CA ALA A 35 1.11 -26.50 9.80
C ALA A 35 0.16 -25.66 8.93
N ALA A 36 -1.15 -25.82 9.10
CA ALA A 36 -2.17 -25.04 8.39
C ALA A 36 -2.14 -23.57 8.81
N THR A 37 -2.07 -23.28 10.12
CA THR A 37 -1.96 -21.91 10.64
C THR A 37 -0.66 -21.25 10.18
N ASN A 38 0.46 -21.98 10.15
CA ASN A 38 1.72 -21.47 9.61
C ASN A 38 1.64 -21.14 8.12
N ALA A 39 1.07 -22.04 7.31
CA ALA A 39 0.93 -21.82 5.86
C ALA A 39 0.05 -20.59 5.56
N ALA A 40 -1.07 -20.43 6.28
CA ALA A 40 -1.93 -19.25 6.15
C ALA A 40 -1.19 -17.96 6.54
N LEU A 41 -0.32 -18.02 7.55
CA LEU A 41 0.44 -16.86 8.04
C LEU A 41 1.58 -16.46 7.10
N GLU A 42 2.18 -17.43 6.40
CA GLU A 42 3.14 -17.17 5.32
C GLU A 42 2.45 -16.57 4.09
N ASP A 43 1.27 -17.08 3.71
CA ASP A 43 0.45 -16.49 2.63
C ASP A 43 0.03 -15.05 2.94
N PHE A 44 -0.42 -14.79 4.18
CA PHE A 44 -0.73 -13.44 4.64
C PHE A 44 0.49 -12.52 4.57
N LYS A 45 1.67 -12.98 5.01
CA LYS A 45 2.90 -12.19 4.90
C LYS A 45 3.22 -11.86 3.44
N HIS A 46 3.06 -12.82 2.53
CA HIS A 46 3.31 -12.60 1.11
C HIS A 46 2.37 -11.54 0.54
N LYS A 47 1.06 -11.67 0.78
CA LYS A 47 0.05 -10.70 0.32
C LYS A 47 0.21 -9.33 0.95
N TRP A 48 0.67 -9.25 2.20
CA TRP A 48 1.05 -7.98 2.84
C TRP A 48 2.19 -7.27 2.10
N GLN A 49 3.21 -8.00 1.65
CA GLN A 49 4.29 -7.41 0.85
C GLN A 49 3.78 -6.89 -0.50
N LEU A 50 2.93 -7.67 -1.19
CA LEU A 50 2.33 -7.26 -2.47
C LEU A 50 1.46 -6.00 -2.33
N PHE A 51 0.65 -5.92 -1.27
CA PHE A 51 -0.11 -4.72 -0.95
C PHE A 51 0.81 -3.52 -0.73
N ARG A 52 1.89 -3.69 0.03
CA ARG A 52 2.83 -2.62 0.33
C ARG A 52 3.53 -2.07 -0.92
N VAL A 53 3.93 -2.94 -1.85
CA VAL A 53 4.48 -2.53 -3.15
C VAL A 53 3.46 -1.73 -3.96
N SER A 54 2.20 -2.15 -3.93
CA SER A 54 1.11 -1.45 -4.63
C SER A 54 0.82 -0.08 -4.00
N TYR A 55 0.93 0.02 -2.68
CA TYR A 55 0.77 1.27 -1.94
C TYR A 55 1.90 2.26 -2.23
N ASP A 56 3.16 1.80 -2.21
CA ASP A 56 4.34 2.59 -2.56
C ASP A 56 4.19 3.20 -3.97
N LYS A 57 3.78 2.38 -4.94
CA LYS A 57 3.51 2.82 -6.31
C LYS A 57 2.37 3.83 -6.42
N ALA A 58 1.36 3.75 -5.55
CA ALA A 58 0.29 4.74 -5.48
C ALA A 58 0.78 6.06 -4.90
N GLU A 59 1.67 6.01 -3.91
CA GLU A 59 2.33 7.20 -3.33
C GLU A 59 3.22 7.90 -4.37
N GLU A 60 4.03 7.15 -5.12
CA GLU A 60 4.85 7.68 -6.22
C GLU A 60 4.00 8.36 -7.30
N PHE A 61 2.81 7.80 -7.60
CA PHE A 61 1.88 8.42 -8.54
C PHE A 61 1.35 9.76 -8.01
N VAL A 62 0.97 9.83 -6.73
CA VAL A 62 0.52 11.07 -6.09
C VAL A 62 1.63 12.12 -6.10
N ASP A 63 2.87 11.73 -5.79
CA ASP A 63 4.01 12.66 -5.86
C ASP A 63 4.27 13.13 -7.29
N SER A 64 4.21 12.22 -8.27
CA SER A 64 4.33 12.56 -9.70
C SER A 64 3.25 13.53 -10.18
N VAL A 65 2.01 13.37 -9.71
CA VAL A 65 0.91 14.31 -9.99
C VAL A 65 1.16 15.65 -9.32
N LYS A 66 1.63 15.66 -8.06
CA LYS A 66 1.98 16.89 -7.32
C LYS A 66 3.10 17.66 -8.02
N GLN A 67 4.19 16.98 -8.42
CA GLN A 67 5.28 17.56 -9.20
C GLN A 67 4.79 18.13 -10.53
N ARG A 68 3.89 17.42 -11.24
CA ARG A 68 3.31 17.94 -12.48
C ARG A 68 2.52 19.23 -12.25
N ILE A 69 1.68 19.30 -11.21
CA ILE A 69 0.92 20.51 -10.89
C ILE A 69 1.86 21.67 -10.53
N VAL A 70 2.93 21.39 -9.77
CA VAL A 70 3.94 22.40 -9.39
C VAL A 70 4.75 22.86 -10.60
N SER A 71 5.07 21.97 -11.54
CA SER A 71 5.85 22.26 -12.75
C SER A 71 5.03 22.98 -13.84
N ASP A 72 3.71 22.76 -13.90
CA ASP A 72 2.79 23.45 -14.82
C ASP A 72 2.34 24.83 -14.31
N CYS A 73 2.73 25.21 -13.09
CA CYS A 73 2.42 26.50 -12.49
C CYS A 73 3.71 27.35 -12.41
N PRO A 74 3.96 28.29 -13.36
CA PRO A 74 5.04 29.26 -13.23
C PRO A 74 4.65 30.33 -12.19
N ILE A 75 4.36 29.93 -10.95
CA ILE A 75 4.24 30.87 -9.85
C ILE A 75 5.55 30.81 -9.07
N ASP A 76 6.51 31.54 -9.64
CA ASP A 76 7.53 32.28 -8.90
C ASP A 76 8.24 31.48 -7.79
N GLN A 77 9.07 30.54 -8.23
CA GLN A 77 10.12 29.89 -7.42
C GLN A 77 11.08 30.90 -6.76
N PHE A 78 10.94 32.21 -7.02
CA PHE A 78 11.68 33.29 -6.38
C PHE A 78 11.05 33.84 -5.09
N LYS A 79 9.79 33.50 -4.74
CA LYS A 79 9.14 34.08 -3.54
C LYS A 79 9.16 33.22 -2.29
N ILE A 80 9.22 31.89 -2.41
CA ILE A 80 9.21 31.02 -1.23
C ILE A 80 10.59 31.03 -0.53
N ASP A 81 11.69 31.12 -1.27
CA ASP A 81 13.03 31.20 -0.68
C ASP A 81 13.32 32.58 -0.04
N GLN A 82 12.73 33.66 -0.58
CA GLN A 82 12.91 35.02 -0.04
C GLN A 82 12.10 35.31 1.22
N LEU A 83 11.01 34.57 1.47
CA LEU A 83 10.18 34.72 2.67
C LEU A 83 10.67 33.87 3.86
N LEU A 84 11.56 32.90 3.64
CA LEU A 84 12.13 32.10 4.71
C LEU A 84 13.43 32.70 5.29
N PHE A 85 13.99 33.71 4.63
CA PHE A 85 15.26 34.36 4.98
C PHE A 85 15.13 35.87 5.31
N MET A 86 13.92 36.39 5.52
CA MET A 86 13.68 37.77 5.98
C MET A 86 12.84 37.84 7.24
#